data_AF-A0A9Y1Z8L4-F1
#
_entry.id   AF-A0A9Y1Z8L4-F1
#
_cell.length_a   1.000
_cell.length_b   1.000
_cell.length_c   1.000
_cell.angle_alpha   90.00
_cell.angle_beta   90.00
_cell.angle_gamma   90.00
#
_symmetry.space_group_name_H-M   'P 1'
#
loop_
_entity.id
_entity.type
_entity.pdbx_description
1 polymer ?
#
loop_
_entity_poly.entity_id
_entity_poly.type
_entity_poly.pdbx_seq_one_letter_code
_entity_poly.pdbx_strand_id
1 'polypeptide(L)'
;MSRHDTDDRESNPLEGVELTLPETASEDEAAAIVAAIGAHVRDLELAAVAAAADGEESWDGKRWAFTGRVRGQQGRSVRVPIDAPTDPWAAAGRTDRF
;
A
#
# COMPACT_ATOMS: atom_id res chain seq x y z
N MET A 1 -37.48 -5.52 -6.81
CA MET A 1 -36.20 -5.43 -6.06
C MET A 1 -35.20 -4.74 -6.97
N SER A 2 -35.17 -3.42 -6.89
CA SER A 2 -34.36 -2.56 -7.77
C SER A 2 -32.87 -2.78 -7.51
N ARG A 3 -32.12 -3.00 -8.59
CA ARG A 3 -30.65 -2.98 -8.60
C ARG A 3 -30.21 -1.68 -7.95
N HIS A 4 -29.42 -1.77 -6.89
CA HIS A 4 -28.70 -0.60 -6.41
C HIS A 4 -27.60 -0.31 -7.43
N ASP A 5 -27.80 0.83 -8.06
CA ASP A 5 -26.98 1.60 -8.97
C ASP A 5 -25.47 1.36 -8.82
N THR A 6 -24.85 1.01 -9.94
CA THR A 6 -23.40 1.13 -10.15
C THR A 6 -22.97 2.58 -10.04
N ASP A 7 -22.47 3.01 -8.88
CA ASP A 7 -21.67 4.24 -8.72
C ASP A 7 -20.17 3.93 -8.50
N ASP A 8 -19.76 2.68 -8.73
CA ASP A 8 -18.35 2.24 -8.66
C ASP A 8 -17.45 2.82 -9.78
N ARG A 9 -17.96 3.71 -10.65
CA ARG A 9 -17.31 4.02 -11.93
C ARG A 9 -16.28 5.14 -11.91
N GLU A 10 -16.19 5.95 -10.87
CA GLU A 10 -15.17 7.00 -10.79
C GLU A 10 -14.74 7.24 -9.33
N SER A 11 -14.57 6.18 -8.52
CA SER A 11 -13.92 6.38 -7.22
C SER A 11 -12.48 6.80 -7.49
N ASN A 12 -12.18 8.08 -7.31
CA ASN A 12 -10.84 8.60 -7.46
C ASN A 12 -9.99 8.04 -6.30
N PRO A 13 -9.03 7.13 -6.55
CA PRO A 13 -8.25 6.49 -5.49
C PRO A 13 -7.36 7.47 -4.72
N LEU A 14 -7.27 8.73 -5.20
CA LEU A 14 -6.48 9.80 -4.58
C LEU A 14 -7.35 10.85 -3.89
N GLU A 15 -8.65 10.60 -3.71
CA GLU A 15 -9.51 11.53 -2.99
C GLU A 15 -9.02 11.72 -1.54
N GLY A 16 -8.80 12.98 -1.16
CA GLY A 16 -8.24 13.34 0.15
C GLY A 16 -6.72 13.15 0.30
N VAL A 17 -6.00 12.79 -0.77
CA VAL A 17 -4.54 12.68 -0.77
C VAL A 17 -3.92 14.01 -1.23
N GLU A 18 -3.10 14.61 -0.38
CA GLU A 18 -2.32 15.80 -0.75
C GLU A 18 -1.00 15.37 -1.40
N LEU A 19 -0.80 15.80 -2.65
CA LEU A 19 0.41 15.52 -3.43
C LEU A 19 1.14 16.83 -3.76
N THR A 20 2.42 16.91 -3.42
CA THR A 20 3.29 17.98 -3.89
C THR A 20 3.94 17.55 -5.20
N LEU A 21 3.65 18.27 -6.28
CA LEU A 21 4.25 18.04 -7.59
C LEU A 21 5.44 18.98 -7.82
N PRO A 22 6.40 18.61 -8.68
CA PRO A 22 7.49 19.49 -9.07
C PRO A 22 6.95 20.76 -9.75
N GLU A 23 7.51 21.91 -9.40
CA GLU A 23 7.12 23.21 -9.98
C GLU A 23 7.34 23.29 -11.49
N THR A 24 8.24 22.44 -12.00
CA THR A 24 8.61 22.36 -13.42
C THR A 24 7.76 21.39 -14.21
N ALA A 25 6.84 20.66 -13.59
CA ALA A 25 6.00 19.68 -14.29
C ALA A 25 4.97 20.39 -15.16
N SER A 26 4.92 20.01 -16.43
CA SER A 26 3.82 20.40 -17.32
C SER A 26 2.50 19.75 -16.88
N GLU A 27 1.38 20.26 -17.39
CA GLU A 27 0.05 19.70 -17.10
C GLU A 27 -0.07 18.22 -17.51
N ASP A 28 0.48 17.85 -18.67
CA ASP A 28 0.50 16.46 -19.14
C ASP A 28 1.35 15.56 -18.23
N GLU A 29 2.52 16.04 -17.79
CA GLU A 29 3.37 15.29 -16.86
C GLU A 29 2.72 15.15 -15.49
N ALA A 30 2.09 16.22 -14.99
CA ALA A 30 1.34 16.20 -13.74
C ALA A 30 0.19 15.17 -13.82
N ALA A 31 -0.57 15.18 -14.92
CA ALA A 31 -1.63 14.20 -15.16
C ALA A 31 -1.08 12.76 -15.22
N ALA A 32 0.06 12.55 -15.89
CA ALA A 32 0.71 11.24 -15.96
C ALA A 32 1.18 10.74 -14.57
N ILE A 33 1.74 11.63 -13.74
CA ILE A 33 2.15 11.29 -12.36
C ILE A 33 0.93 10.90 -11.53
N VAL A 34 -0.13 11.70 -11.55
CA VAL A 34 -1.36 11.43 -10.80
C VAL A 34 -1.99 10.11 -11.24
N ALA A 35 -2.06 9.87 -12.55
CA ALA A 35 -2.57 8.61 -13.11
C ALA A 35 -1.74 7.39 -12.68
N ALA A 36 -0.41 7.49 -12.72
CA ALA A 36 0.47 6.40 -12.31
C ALA A 36 0.33 6.07 -10.81
N ILE A 37 0.24 7.08 -9.95
CA ILE A 37 0.04 6.89 -8.51
C ILE A 37 -1.35 6.29 -8.25
N GLY A 38 -2.40 6.81 -8.90
CA GLY A 38 -3.75 6.30 -8.77
C GLY A 38 -3.88 4.82 -9.19
N ALA A 39 -3.28 4.46 -10.32
CA ALA A 39 -3.22 3.06 -10.77
C ALA A 39 -2.48 2.17 -9.76
N HIS A 40 -1.36 2.63 -9.21
CA HIS A 40 -0.61 1.88 -8.22
C HIS A 40 -1.39 1.65 -6.93
N VAL A 41 -2.07 2.68 -6.41
CA VAL A 41 -2.94 2.55 -5.22
C VAL A 41 -4.05 1.53 -5.48
N ARG A 42 -4.68 1.60 -6.65
CA ARG A 42 -5.72 0.64 -7.03
C ARG A 42 -5.19 -0.80 -7.11
N ASP A 43 -4.01 -1.01 -7.68
CA ASP A 43 -3.37 -2.32 -7.73
C ASP A 43 -3.08 -2.87 -6.32
N LEU A 44 -2.65 -2.01 -5.39
CA LEU A 44 -2.44 -2.39 -3.99
C LEU A 44 -3.74 -2.81 -3.30
N GLU A 45 -4.86 -2.12 -3.55
CA GLU A 45 -6.17 -2.51 -3.03
C GLU A 45 -6.60 -3.88 -3.56
N LEU A 46 -6.45 -4.13 -4.86
CA LEU A 46 -6.78 -5.41 -5.48
C LEU A 46 -5.92 -6.55 -4.91
N ALA A 47 -4.63 -6.30 -4.73
CA ALA A 47 -3.73 -7.28 -4.11
C ALA A 47 -4.11 -7.57 -2.65
N ALA A 48 -4.52 -6.55 -1.88
CA ALA A 48 -4.98 -6.73 -0.51
C ALA A 48 -6.26 -7.57 -0.44
N VAL A 49 -7.23 -7.33 -1.34
CA VAL A 49 -8.46 -8.14 -1.44
C VAL A 49 -8.13 -9.58 -1.82
N ALA A 50 -7.25 -9.80 -2.80
CA ALA A 50 -6.83 -11.15 -3.21
C ALA A 50 -6.15 -11.90 -2.06
N ALA A 51 -5.25 -11.25 -1.31
CA ALA A 51 -4.59 -11.84 -0.16
C ALA A 51 -5.56 -12.19 0.98
N ALA A 52 -6.61 -11.39 1.20
CA ALA A 52 -7.65 -11.71 2.17
C ALA A 52 -8.50 -12.94 1.77
N ALA A 53 -8.63 -13.20 0.46
CA ALA A 53 -9.34 -14.37 -0.05
C ALA A 53 -8.52 -15.68 0.03
N ASP A 54 -7.19 -15.60 -0.01
CA ASP A 54 -6.27 -16.76 -0.02
C ASP A 54 -6.04 -17.39 1.37
N GLY A 55 -6.62 -16.81 2.43
CA GLY A 55 -6.75 -17.43 3.77
C GLY A 55 -5.46 -17.59 4.59
N GLU A 56 -4.29 -17.61 3.96
CA GLU A 56 -2.99 -17.70 4.62
C GLU A 56 -2.33 -16.33 4.70
N GLU A 57 -2.30 -15.75 5.91
CA GLU A 57 -1.57 -14.50 6.13
C GLU A 57 -0.07 -14.73 5.95
N SER A 58 0.46 -14.32 4.81
CA SER A 58 1.88 -14.36 4.50
C SER A 58 2.53 -12.97 4.49
N TRP A 59 3.86 -12.97 4.48
CA TRP A 59 4.70 -11.78 4.34
C TRP A 59 4.88 -11.33 2.87
N ASP A 60 4.34 -12.07 1.92
CA ASP A 60 4.43 -11.72 0.49
C ASP A 60 3.68 -10.43 0.19
N GLY A 61 4.30 -9.55 -0.60
CA GLY A 61 3.83 -8.19 -0.83
C GLY A 61 3.95 -7.23 0.37
N LYS A 62 4.02 -7.71 1.61
CA LYS A 62 4.03 -6.88 2.83
C LYS A 62 5.42 -6.56 3.38
N ARG A 63 6.44 -7.37 3.05
CA ARG A 63 7.82 -7.25 3.57
C ARG A 63 8.44 -5.87 3.34
N TRP A 64 8.29 -5.32 2.14
CA TRP A 64 8.88 -4.02 1.80
C TRP A 64 8.24 -2.88 2.59
N ALA A 65 6.91 -2.86 2.69
CA ALA A 65 6.20 -1.83 3.44
C ALA A 65 6.56 -1.86 4.94
N PHE A 66 6.61 -3.04 5.55
CA PHE A 66 6.95 -3.17 6.96
C PHE A 66 8.41 -2.77 7.25
N THR A 67 9.36 -3.24 6.43
CA THR A 67 10.79 -2.87 6.58
C THR A 67 11.01 -1.37 6.38
N GLY A 68 10.30 -0.75 5.44
CA GLY A 68 10.28 0.71 5.27
C GLY A 68 9.77 1.45 6.52
N ARG A 69 8.70 0.95 7.14
CA ARG A 69 8.16 1.49 8.40
C ARG A 69 9.13 1.35 9.57
N VAL A 70 9.82 0.21 9.69
CA VAL A 70 10.86 0.01 10.72
C VAL A 70 12.02 1.00 10.51
N ARG A 71 12.46 1.20 9.26
CA ARG A 71 13.49 2.20 8.94
C ARG A 71 13.07 3.62 9.32
N GLY A 72 11.84 4.01 9.00
CA GLY A 72 11.34 5.35 9.33
C GLY A 72 11.18 5.60 10.83
N GLN A 73 10.68 4.60 11.58
CA GLN A 73 10.39 4.77 13.01
C GLN A 73 11.59 4.49 13.92
N GLN A 74 12.41 3.50 13.58
CA GLN A 74 13.52 3.05 14.43
C GLN A 74 14.89 3.45 13.89
N GLY A 75 14.98 4.08 12.72
CA GLY A 75 16.25 4.49 12.11
C GLY A 75 17.13 3.34 11.65
N ARG A 76 16.61 2.10 11.60
CA ARG A 76 17.35 0.90 11.19
C ARG A 76 16.62 0.09 10.14
N SER A 77 17.38 -0.52 9.24
CA SER A 77 16.85 -1.48 8.27
C SER A 77 16.91 -2.88 8.87
N VAL A 78 15.82 -3.64 8.77
CA VAL A 78 15.73 -5.04 9.21
C VAL A 78 15.24 -5.90 8.05
N ARG A 79 15.49 -7.21 8.09
CA ARG A 79 14.91 -8.14 7.10
C ARG A 79 13.95 -9.09 7.80
N VAL A 80 12.66 -8.97 7.48
CA VAL A 80 11.62 -9.80 8.10
C VAL A 80 11.76 -11.25 7.65
N PRO A 81 11.98 -12.22 8.56
CA PRO A 81 11.96 -13.65 8.26
C PRO A 81 10.59 -14.10 7.74
N ILE A 82 10.57 -15.13 6.89
CA ILE A 82 9.31 -15.69 6.36
C ILE A 82 8.41 -16.25 7.46
N ASP A 83 9.00 -16.79 8.53
CA ASP A 83 8.30 -17.36 9.69
C ASP A 83 7.98 -16.33 10.78
N ALA A 84 8.23 -15.03 10.55
CA ALA A 84 7.84 -14.00 11.50
C ALA A 84 6.30 -13.89 11.57
N PRO A 85 5.72 -13.53 12.72
CA PRO A 85 4.28 -13.26 12.81
C PRO A 85 3.86 -12.26 11.74
N THR A 86 2.82 -12.54 10.97
CA THR A 86 2.36 -11.69 9.86
C THR A 86 1.47 -10.53 10.31
N ASP A 87 0.97 -10.58 11.55
CA ASP A 87 0.42 -9.43 12.26
C ASP A 87 1.51 -8.36 12.53
N PRO A 88 1.35 -7.13 12.04
CA PRO A 88 2.34 -6.06 12.20
C PRO A 88 2.66 -5.70 13.65
N TRP A 89 1.71 -5.84 14.58
CA TRP A 89 1.93 -5.52 15.99
C TRP A 89 2.81 -6.57 16.67
N ALA A 90 2.49 -7.85 16.48
CA ALA A 90 3.31 -8.96 16.93
C ALA A 90 4.72 -8.93 16.31
N ALA A 91 4.83 -8.57 15.03
CA ALA A 91 6.10 -8.43 14.33
C ALA A 91 6.95 -7.27 14.88
N ALA A 92 6.33 -6.12 15.16
CA ALA A 92 7.03 -4.94 15.70
C ALA A 92 7.74 -5.24 17.03
N GLY A 93 7.08 -6.00 17.91
CA GLY A 93 7.63 -6.44 19.18
C GLY A 93 8.79 -7.46 19.08
N ARG A 94 9.09 -7.97 17.89
CA ARG A 94 10.19 -8.93 17.62
C ARG A 94 11.25 -8.39 16.66
N THR A 95 11.22 -7.08 16.38
CA THR A 95 12.18 -6.46 15.44
C THR A 95 13.63 -6.58 15.89
N ASP A 96 13.91 -6.85 17.17
CA ASP A 96 15.23 -7.20 17.70
C ASP A 96 15.78 -8.54 17.17
N ARG A 97 14.90 -9.43 16.71
CA ARG A 97 15.25 -10.77 16.17
C ARG A 97 15.28 -10.83 14.64
N PHE A 98 15.06 -9.70 13.98
CA PHE A 98 15.09 -9.54 12.51
C PHE A 98 16.43 -8.99 12.02
#